data_AF-A0A3M1B2J3-F1
#
_entry.id   AF-A0A3M1B2J3-F1
#
_cell.length_a   1.000
_cell.length_b   1.000
_cell.length_c   1.000
_cell.angle_alpha   90.00
_cell.angle_beta   90.00
_cell.angle_gamma   90.00
#
_symmetry.space_group_name_H-M   'P 1'
#
loop_
_entity.id
_entity.type
_entity.pdbx_description
1 polymer ?
#
loop_
_entity_poly.entity_id
_entity_poly.type
_entity_poly.pdbx_seq_one_letter_code
_entity_poly.pdbx_strand_id
1 'polypeptide(L)'
;KPLPASSPPAAPRKTPPSAAPPSHAEMMEAAALAWQTRRSQAKQALIEEARLSAEEAANFEEIVSAMNERLREEVGEIAEELRERLAQEETDIAPRETLRWADRMLETLIETDDALLELVPEEERTGITAENIDPTTYVDPTIFEPVVKLLDAVEEGEE
;
A
#
# COMPACT_ATOMS: atom_id res chain seq x y z
N LYS A 1 -40.82 35.11 43.89
CA LYS A 1 -40.02 33.99 43.35
C LYS A 1 -38.78 34.60 42.70
N PRO A 2 -37.58 34.58 43.33
CA PRO A 2 -36.37 35.07 42.68
C PRO A 2 -35.75 33.96 41.80
N LEU A 3 -35.14 34.37 40.68
CA LEU A 3 -34.42 33.51 39.74
C LEU A 3 -33.08 33.06 40.34
N PRO A 4 -32.60 31.83 40.08
CA PRO A 4 -31.30 31.38 40.57
C PRO A 4 -30.14 32.01 39.79
N ALA A 5 -29.03 32.20 40.51
CA ALA A 5 -27.81 32.88 40.07
C ALA A 5 -27.15 32.22 38.86
N SER A 6 -26.62 33.05 37.95
CA SER A 6 -25.76 32.66 36.82
C SER A 6 -24.51 31.93 37.29
N SER A 7 -24.25 30.76 36.69
CA SER A 7 -22.98 30.05 36.79
C SER A 7 -21.81 30.88 36.23
N PRO A 8 -20.58 30.76 36.79
CA PRO A 8 -19.41 31.46 36.27
C PRO A 8 -19.02 30.97 34.86
N PRO A 9 -18.41 31.83 34.02
CA PRO A 9 -18.01 31.46 32.67
C PRO A 9 -16.95 30.35 32.70
N ALA A 10 -17.15 29.31 31.90
CA ALA A 10 -16.18 28.24 31.72
C ALA A 10 -14.87 28.82 31.19
N ALA A 11 -13.76 28.51 31.85
CA ALA A 11 -12.43 28.92 31.40
C ALA A 11 -12.15 28.36 29.98
N PRO A 12 -11.48 29.13 29.10
CA PRO A 12 -11.16 28.67 27.76
C PRO A 12 -10.25 27.44 27.85
N ARG A 13 -10.73 26.31 27.34
CA ARG A 13 -9.90 25.12 27.15
C ARG A 13 -8.82 25.50 26.14
N LYS A 14 -7.56 25.52 26.57
CA LYS A 14 -6.41 25.61 25.66
C LYS A 14 -6.49 24.40 24.74
N THR A 15 -6.80 24.61 23.46
CA THR A 15 -6.55 23.61 22.43
C THR A 15 -5.06 23.24 22.50
N PRO A 16 -4.70 21.94 22.54
CA PRO A 16 -3.31 21.54 22.34
C PRO A 16 -2.80 22.17 21.04
N PRO A 17 -1.51 22.53 20.95
CA PRO A 17 -0.94 22.96 19.67
C PRO A 17 -1.23 21.86 18.65
N SER A 18 -1.85 22.25 17.53
CA SER A 18 -2.05 21.37 16.39
C SER A 18 -0.67 20.92 15.95
N ALA A 19 -0.33 19.65 16.15
CA ALA A 19 0.88 19.08 15.55
C ALA A 19 0.78 19.30 14.03
N ALA A 20 1.89 19.66 13.41
CA ALA A 20 1.96 19.69 11.95
C ALA A 20 1.54 18.32 11.40
N PRO A 21 0.87 18.27 10.23
CA PRO A 21 0.56 16.99 9.60
C PRO A 21 1.86 16.19 9.37
N PRO A 22 1.82 14.86 9.49
CA PRO A 22 2.98 14.02 9.22
C PRO A 22 3.39 14.14 7.74
N SER A 23 4.68 14.02 7.48
CA SER A 23 5.24 13.95 6.13
C SER A 23 4.79 12.70 5.38
N HIS A 24 4.90 12.71 4.04
CA HIS A 24 4.60 11.52 3.22
C HIS A 24 5.47 10.32 3.61
N ALA A 25 6.75 10.54 3.92
CA ALA A 25 7.65 9.50 4.39
C ALA A 25 7.20 8.87 5.72
N GLU A 26 6.80 9.68 6.71
CA GLU A 26 6.28 9.19 7.99
C GLU A 26 4.98 8.40 7.83
N MET A 27 4.10 8.85 6.92
CA MET A 27 2.87 8.11 6.59
C MET A 27 3.18 6.77 5.91
N MET A 28 4.17 6.73 5.03
CA MET A 28 4.61 5.51 4.36
C MET A 28 5.21 4.49 5.34
N GLU A 29 6.07 4.94 6.25
CA GLU A 29 6.65 4.07 7.28
C GLU A 29 5.57 3.47 8.18
N ALA A 30 4.61 4.29 8.62
CA ALA A 30 3.48 3.82 9.42
C ALA A 30 2.63 2.78 8.65
N ALA A 31 2.38 3.02 7.36
CA ALA A 31 1.66 2.09 6.49
C ALA A 31 2.42 0.77 6.32
N ALA A 32 3.74 0.82 6.10
CA ALA A 32 4.58 -0.35 5.95
C ALA A 32 4.58 -1.24 7.21
N LEU A 33 4.67 -0.63 8.40
CA LEU A 33 4.62 -1.36 9.67
C LEU A 33 3.25 -2.03 9.91
N ALA A 34 2.16 -1.31 9.66
CA ALA A 34 0.81 -1.86 9.77
C ALA A 34 0.60 -3.01 8.77
N TRP A 35 1.12 -2.83 7.55
CA TRP A 35 1.05 -3.83 6.51
C TRP A 35 1.86 -5.09 6.84
N GLN A 36 3.10 -4.98 7.35
CA GLN A 36 3.89 -6.16 7.75
C GLN A 36 3.15 -7.02 8.78
N THR A 37 2.44 -6.39 9.72
CA THR A 37 1.62 -7.09 10.70
C THR A 37 0.47 -7.85 10.02
N ARG A 38 -0.26 -7.18 9.11
CA ARG A 38 -1.36 -7.80 8.35
C ARG A 38 -0.88 -8.94 7.45
N ARG A 39 0.23 -8.75 6.72
CA ARG A 39 0.86 -9.78 5.87
C ARG A 39 1.24 -11.00 6.70
N SER A 40 1.86 -10.80 7.86
CA SER A 40 2.25 -11.91 8.74
C SER A 40 1.03 -12.73 9.19
N GLN A 41 -0.08 -12.07 9.53
CA GLN A 41 -1.34 -12.73 9.89
C GLN A 41 -1.95 -13.49 8.70
N ALA A 42 -2.03 -12.86 7.53
CA ALA A 42 -2.55 -13.49 6.31
C ALA A 42 -1.71 -14.70 5.89
N LYS A 43 -0.37 -14.60 6.00
CA LYS A 43 0.54 -15.73 5.75
C LYS A 43 0.28 -16.88 6.73
N GLN A 44 0.16 -16.60 8.02
CA GLN A 44 -0.11 -17.65 9.02
C GLN A 44 -1.44 -18.34 8.76
N ALA A 45 -2.49 -17.59 8.44
CA ALA A 45 -3.79 -18.14 8.06
C ALA A 45 -3.67 -19.06 6.84
N LEU A 46 -2.97 -18.62 5.79
CA LEU A 46 -2.75 -19.43 4.60
C LEU A 46 -1.98 -20.72 4.91
N ILE A 47 -0.91 -20.67 5.70
CA ILE A 47 -0.14 -21.86 6.10
C ILE A 47 -1.03 -22.85 6.88
N GLU A 48 -1.87 -22.36 7.79
CA GLU A 48 -2.73 -23.22 8.60
C GLU A 48 -3.88 -23.84 7.78
N GLU A 49 -4.53 -23.05 6.93
CA GLU A 49 -5.69 -23.47 6.13
C GLU A 49 -5.29 -24.36 4.95
N ALA A 50 -4.26 -23.95 4.19
CA ALA A 50 -3.73 -24.70 3.06
C ALA A 50 -2.72 -25.77 3.48
N ARG A 51 -2.42 -25.88 4.79
CA ARG A 51 -1.49 -26.86 5.37
C ARG A 51 -0.13 -26.89 4.67
N LEU A 52 0.34 -25.71 4.26
CA LEU A 52 1.60 -25.59 3.52
C LEU A 52 2.75 -26.19 4.33
N SER A 53 3.56 -27.00 3.66
CA SER A 53 4.86 -27.43 4.14
C SER A 53 5.80 -26.25 4.31
N ALA A 54 6.92 -26.46 5.00
CA ALA A 54 7.94 -25.43 5.16
C ALA A 54 8.54 -24.97 3.82
N GLU A 55 8.58 -25.86 2.82
CA GLU A 55 9.06 -25.57 1.47
C GLU A 55 8.04 -24.73 0.69
N GLU A 56 6.76 -25.11 0.70
CA GLU A 56 5.70 -24.33 0.06
C GLU A 56 5.53 -22.94 0.68
N ALA A 57 5.66 -22.84 2.01
CA ALA A 57 5.65 -21.55 2.71
C ALA A 57 6.85 -20.66 2.38
N ALA A 58 8.00 -21.25 2.00
CA ALA A 58 9.14 -20.50 1.51
C ALA A 58 8.92 -20.03 0.06
N ASN A 59 8.41 -20.91 -0.81
CA ASN A 59 8.06 -20.55 -2.19
C ASN A 59 7.01 -19.43 -2.23
N PHE A 60 6.01 -19.47 -1.33
CA PHE A 60 5.04 -18.40 -1.15
C PHE A 60 5.72 -17.05 -0.91
N GLU A 61 6.71 -17.01 0.00
CA GLU A 61 7.44 -15.78 0.32
C GLU A 61 8.27 -15.28 -0.86
N GLU A 62 8.86 -16.19 -1.64
CA GLU A 62 9.59 -15.85 -2.86
C GLU A 62 8.67 -15.23 -3.92
N ILE A 63 7.48 -15.81 -4.12
CA ILE A 63 6.46 -15.27 -5.05
C ILE A 63 6.02 -13.88 -4.61
N VAL A 64 5.67 -13.70 -3.33
CA VAL A 64 5.28 -12.38 -2.80
C VAL A 64 6.43 -11.37 -2.89
N SER A 65 7.68 -11.78 -2.62
CA SER A 65 8.84 -10.91 -2.73
C SER A 65 9.08 -10.48 -4.18
N ALA A 66 8.94 -11.40 -5.14
CA ALA A 66 9.10 -11.12 -6.55
C ALA A 66 8.00 -10.18 -7.08
N MET A 67 6.75 -10.39 -6.66
CA MET A 67 5.65 -9.47 -6.94
C MET A 67 5.99 -8.05 -6.49
N ASN A 68 6.40 -7.88 -5.23
CA ASN A 68 6.67 -6.56 -4.67
C ASN A 68 7.86 -5.86 -5.34
N GLU A 69 8.89 -6.61 -5.74
CA GLU A 69 10.01 -6.03 -6.47
C GLU A 69 9.57 -5.54 -7.85
N ARG A 70 8.82 -6.36 -8.61
CA ARG A 70 8.29 -5.95 -9.91
C ARG A 70 7.37 -4.75 -9.82
N LEU A 71 6.42 -4.74 -8.86
CA LEU A 71 5.55 -3.59 -8.63
C LEU A 71 6.36 -2.33 -8.29
N ARG A 72 7.45 -2.46 -7.52
CA ARG A 72 8.34 -1.34 -7.22
C ARG A 72 9.07 -0.84 -8.46
N GLU A 73 9.54 -1.74 -9.32
CA GLU A 73 10.15 -1.39 -10.62
C GLU A 73 9.16 -0.62 -11.49
N GLU A 74 7.94 -1.14 -11.68
CA GLU A 74 6.88 -0.50 -12.46
C GLU A 74 6.49 0.89 -11.92
N VAL A 75 6.32 1.01 -10.61
CA VAL A 75 6.03 2.32 -9.98
C VAL A 75 7.24 3.27 -10.11
N GLY A 76 8.46 2.74 -10.08
CA GLY A 76 9.68 3.50 -10.34
C GLY A 76 9.70 4.08 -11.76
N GLU A 77 9.39 3.27 -12.77
CA GLU A 77 9.29 3.73 -14.16
C GLU A 77 8.22 4.82 -14.32
N ILE A 78 7.04 4.62 -13.73
CA ILE A 78 5.96 5.63 -13.74
C ILE A 78 6.44 6.94 -13.09
N ALA A 79 7.16 6.87 -11.97
CA ALA A 79 7.69 8.06 -11.30
C ALA A 79 8.73 8.81 -12.16
N GLU A 80 9.59 8.08 -12.88
CA GLU A 80 10.54 8.71 -13.82
C GLU A 80 9.82 9.33 -15.02
N GLU A 81 8.84 8.63 -15.62
CA GLU A 81 7.99 9.19 -16.69
C GLU A 81 7.30 10.48 -16.25
N LEU A 82 6.74 10.50 -15.03
CA LEU A 82 6.12 11.70 -14.45
C LEU A 82 7.13 12.83 -14.25
N ARG A 83 8.33 12.52 -13.75
CA ARG A 83 9.40 13.51 -13.55
C ARG A 83 9.81 14.16 -14.88
N GLU A 84 10.01 13.36 -15.92
CA GLU A 84 10.39 13.86 -17.24
C GLU A 84 9.32 14.78 -17.84
N ARG A 85 8.04 14.47 -17.61
CA ARG A 85 6.91 15.29 -18.07
C ARG A 85 6.80 16.60 -17.30
N LEU A 86 6.96 16.56 -15.98
CA LEU A 86 7.01 17.77 -15.14
C LEU A 86 8.15 18.71 -15.56
N ALA A 87 9.32 18.17 -15.91
CA ALA A 87 10.45 18.96 -16.42
C ALA A 87 10.16 19.63 -17.78
N GLN A 88 9.17 19.12 -18.53
CA GLN A 88 8.70 19.67 -19.80
C GLN A 88 7.44 20.54 -19.63
N GLU A 89 7.02 20.81 -18.39
CA GLU A 89 5.78 21.52 -18.06
C GLU A 89 4.51 20.81 -18.59
N GLU A 90 4.58 19.50 -18.87
CA GLU A 90 3.45 18.68 -19.28
C GLU A 90 2.70 18.11 -18.07
N THR A 91 1.67 18.80 -17.62
CA THR A 91 0.86 18.38 -16.45
C THR A 91 -0.35 17.52 -16.81
N ASP A 92 -0.75 17.52 -18.09
CA ASP A 92 -1.89 16.71 -18.55
C ASP A 92 -1.48 15.25 -18.76
N ILE A 93 -2.07 14.36 -17.96
CA ILE A 93 -1.97 12.91 -18.14
C ILE A 93 -3.15 12.45 -18.97
N ALA A 94 -2.87 11.90 -20.16
CA ALA A 94 -3.92 11.33 -20.99
C ALA A 94 -4.54 10.11 -20.29
N PRO A 95 -5.88 9.94 -20.30
CA PRO A 95 -6.53 8.78 -19.65
C PRO A 95 -5.99 7.43 -20.13
N ARG A 96 -5.59 7.35 -21.41
CA ARG A 96 -4.98 6.14 -21.99
C ARG A 96 -3.64 5.77 -21.33
N GLU A 97 -2.90 6.77 -20.86
CA GLU A 97 -1.63 6.55 -20.19
C GLU A 97 -1.85 5.99 -18.77
N THR A 98 -2.80 6.55 -18.03
CA THR A 98 -3.22 6.00 -16.74
C THR A 98 -3.69 4.55 -16.85
N LEU A 99 -4.41 4.22 -17.92
CA LEU A 99 -4.83 2.83 -18.18
C LEU A 99 -3.65 1.91 -18.48
N ARG A 100 -2.60 2.38 -19.17
CA ARG A 100 -1.38 1.59 -19.40
C ARG A 100 -0.62 1.33 -18.11
N TRP A 101 -0.50 2.34 -17.24
CA TRP A 101 0.12 2.16 -15.93
C TRP A 101 -0.65 1.14 -15.08
N ALA A 102 -1.98 1.22 -15.08
CA ALA A 102 -2.81 0.25 -14.39
C ALA A 102 -2.66 -1.17 -14.97
N ASP A 103 -2.60 -1.30 -16.30
CA ASP A 103 -2.41 -2.58 -16.99
C ASP A 103 -1.13 -3.30 -16.55
N ARG A 104 0.01 -2.59 -16.50
CA ARG A 104 1.31 -3.12 -16.06
C ARG A 104 1.26 -3.67 -14.62
N MET A 105 0.64 -2.91 -13.73
CA MET A 105 0.47 -3.31 -12.33
C MET A 105 -0.47 -4.52 -12.18
N LEU A 106 -1.56 -4.54 -12.96
CA LEU A 106 -2.53 -5.63 -12.96
C LEU A 106 -1.94 -6.92 -13.52
N GLU A 107 -1.10 -6.84 -14.56
CA GLU A 107 -0.40 -7.99 -15.12
C GLU A 107 0.47 -8.68 -14.05
N THR A 108 1.25 -7.89 -13.29
CA THR A 108 2.05 -8.42 -12.17
C THR A 108 1.18 -9.10 -11.10
N LEU A 109 0.02 -8.53 -10.77
CA LEU A 109 -0.90 -9.11 -9.80
C LEU A 109 -1.52 -10.41 -10.31
N ILE A 110 -1.94 -10.47 -11.58
CA ILE A 110 -2.51 -11.67 -12.19
C ILE A 110 -1.47 -12.79 -12.25
N GLU A 111 -0.25 -12.51 -12.69
CA GLU A 111 0.84 -13.50 -12.70
C GLU A 111 1.12 -14.04 -11.29
N THR A 112 1.01 -13.18 -10.27
CA THR A 112 1.20 -13.58 -8.89
C THR A 112 0.04 -14.45 -8.39
N ASP A 113 -1.21 -14.10 -8.71
CA ASP A 113 -2.38 -14.92 -8.39
C ASP A 113 -2.25 -16.33 -8.97
N ASP A 114 -1.87 -16.44 -10.25
CA ASP A 114 -1.63 -17.73 -10.92
C ASP A 114 -0.54 -18.54 -10.20
N ALA A 115 0.61 -17.91 -9.86
CA ALA A 115 1.70 -18.57 -9.15
C ALA A 115 1.30 -19.02 -7.74
N LEU A 116 0.51 -18.20 -7.03
CA LEU A 116 0.00 -18.53 -5.70
C LEU A 116 -1.02 -19.68 -5.75
N LEU A 117 -1.87 -19.72 -6.78
CA LEU A 117 -2.79 -20.83 -6.99
C LEU A 117 -2.04 -22.13 -7.25
N GLU A 118 -0.96 -22.10 -8.04
CA GLU A 118 -0.13 -23.29 -8.32
C GLU A 118 0.52 -23.90 -7.07
N LEU A 119 0.76 -23.12 -6.01
CA LEU A 119 1.26 -23.64 -4.74
C LEU A 119 0.24 -24.50 -3.98
N VAL A 120 -1.06 -24.27 -4.21
CA VAL A 120 -2.11 -25.02 -3.53
C VAL A 120 -2.62 -26.12 -4.46
N PRO A 121 -2.54 -27.41 -4.06
CA PRO A 121 -3.15 -28.51 -4.79
C PRO A 121 -4.63 -28.25 -5.06
N GLU A 122 -5.11 -28.59 -6.26
CA GLU A 122 -6.49 -28.32 -6.67
C GLU A 122 -7.51 -28.94 -5.69
N GLU A 123 -7.18 -30.08 -5.08
CA GLU A 123 -8.03 -30.75 -4.09
C GLU A 123 -8.18 -29.97 -2.76
N GLU A 124 -7.20 -29.12 -2.43
CA GLU A 124 -7.16 -28.35 -1.19
C GLU A 124 -7.72 -26.93 -1.36
N ARG A 125 -7.81 -26.44 -2.60
CA ARG A 125 -8.38 -25.12 -2.93
C ARG A 125 -9.84 -24.93 -2.49
N THR A 126 -10.62 -26.02 -2.36
CA THR A 126 -12.00 -25.97 -1.87
C THR A 126 -12.15 -25.47 -0.42
N GLY A 127 -11.06 -25.50 0.38
CA GLY A 127 -11.04 -25.03 1.76
C GLY A 127 -10.45 -23.63 1.95
N ILE A 128 -9.83 -23.05 0.92
CA ILE A 128 -9.15 -21.76 1.00
C ILE A 128 -10.11 -20.67 0.55
N THR A 129 -10.23 -19.61 1.34
CA THR A 129 -10.97 -18.42 0.91
C THR A 129 -10.17 -17.69 -0.17
N ALA A 130 -10.84 -17.21 -1.21
CA ALA A 130 -10.18 -16.39 -2.25
C ALA A 130 -9.40 -15.20 -1.66
N GLU A 131 -9.82 -14.71 -0.49
CA GLU A 131 -9.17 -13.63 0.25
C GLU A 131 -7.76 -14.01 0.78
N ASN A 132 -7.50 -15.30 1.05
CA ASN A 132 -6.22 -15.77 1.59
C ASN A 132 -5.14 -15.99 0.52
N ILE A 133 -5.53 -15.97 -0.75
CA ILE A 133 -4.62 -16.09 -1.90
C ILE A 133 -4.60 -14.80 -2.74
N ASP A 134 -5.41 -13.80 -2.36
CA ASP A 134 -5.48 -12.51 -3.03
C ASP A 134 -4.11 -11.79 -2.98
N PRO A 135 -3.42 -11.61 -4.12
CA PRO A 135 -2.11 -10.99 -4.17
C PRO A 135 -2.12 -9.55 -3.63
N THR A 136 -3.25 -8.85 -3.72
CA THR A 136 -3.38 -7.46 -3.23
C THR A 136 -3.21 -7.36 -1.71
N THR A 137 -3.51 -8.43 -0.97
CA THR A 137 -3.27 -8.50 0.48
C THR A 137 -1.78 -8.42 0.82
N TYR A 138 -0.92 -8.80 -0.13
CA TYR A 138 0.53 -8.93 0.04
C TYR A 138 1.32 -7.83 -0.68
N VAL A 139 0.68 -6.74 -1.09
CA VAL A 139 1.36 -5.58 -1.68
C VAL A 139 1.93 -4.68 -0.59
N ASP A 140 3.25 -4.55 -0.56
CA ASP A 140 4.02 -3.68 0.31
C ASP A 140 3.78 -2.21 -0.08
N PRO A 141 3.27 -1.36 0.83
CA PRO A 141 3.06 0.07 0.53
C PRO A 141 4.33 0.79 0.05
N THR A 142 5.51 0.32 0.42
CA THR A 142 6.79 0.92 -0.01
C THR A 142 7.06 0.82 -1.51
N ILE A 143 6.24 0.10 -2.29
CA ILE A 143 6.31 0.19 -3.76
C ILE A 143 6.08 1.63 -4.26
N PHE A 144 5.38 2.47 -3.49
CA PHE A 144 5.08 3.86 -3.84
C PHE A 144 6.16 4.87 -3.42
N GLU A 145 7.25 4.42 -2.79
CA GLU A 145 8.35 5.29 -2.37
C GLU A 145 8.92 6.17 -3.52
N PRO A 146 9.05 5.69 -4.78
CA PRO A 146 9.51 6.52 -5.89
C PRO A 146 8.57 7.72 -6.17
N VAL A 147 7.25 7.49 -6.10
CA VAL A 147 6.25 8.54 -6.32
C VAL A 147 6.22 9.52 -5.16
N VAL A 148 6.34 9.03 -3.92
CA VAL A 148 6.44 9.91 -2.73
C VAL A 148 7.64 10.85 -2.84
N LYS A 149 8.82 10.32 -3.19
CA LYS A 149 10.02 11.15 -3.39
C LYS A 149 9.84 12.20 -4.48
N LEU A 150 9.08 11.88 -5.53
CA LEU A 150 8.75 12.84 -6.57
C LEU A 150 7.82 13.94 -6.05
N LEU A 151 6.77 13.59 -5.30
CA LEU A 151 5.83 14.55 -4.71
C LEU A 151 6.54 15.52 -3.76
N ASP A 152 7.38 14.99 -2.87
CA ASP A 152 8.16 15.80 -1.93
C ASP A 152 9.10 16.77 -2.67
N ALA A 153 9.75 16.32 -3.75
CA ALA A 153 10.62 17.18 -4.56
C ALA A 153 9.86 18.29 -5.32
N VAL A 154 8.61 18.05 -5.69
CA VAL A 154 7.74 19.07 -6.31
C VAL A 154 7.32 20.10 -5.26
N GLU A 155 6.89 19.66 -4.07
CA GLU A 155 6.49 20.56 -2.98
C GLU A 155 7.66 21.44 -2.51
N GLU A 156 8.87 20.89 -2.37
CA GLU A 156 10.08 21.65 -2.00
C GLU A 156 10.54 22.64 -3.09
N GLY A 157 10.20 22.39 -4.36
CA GLY A 157 10.54 23.27 -5.49
C GLY A 157 9.58 24.45 -5.69
N GLU A 158 8.44 24.46 -5.00
CA GLU A 158 7.43 25.53 -5.07
C GLU A 158 7.61 26.63 -3.98
N GLU A 159 8.53 26.45 -3.01
CA GLU A 159 8.93 27.47 -2.00
C GLU A 159 10.11 28.36 -2.45
#